data_AF-A0A7Y7LD69-F1
#
_entry.id   AF-A0A7Y7LD69-F1
#
_cell.length_a   1.000
_cell.length_b   1.000
_cell.length_c   1.000
_cell.angle_alpha   90.00
_cell.angle_beta   90.00
_cell.angle_gamma   90.00
#
_symmetry.space_group_name_H-M   'P 1'
#
loop_
_entity.id
_entity.type
_entity.pdbx_description
1 polymer ?
#
loop_
_entity_poly.entity_id
_entity_poly.type
_entity_poly.pdbx_seq_one_letter_code
_entity_poly.pdbx_strand_id
1 'polypeptide(L)'
;MKTLLIGKLHNYMVQHHTDLLIALQEDHRLNHYLSTKIDSISGLIEELQRDNRPAYVIEALCLEELTRDLRPSRFSWMRELLEEEFPEDCQRLNRSGILTYELINLIGACEPIFEIFGFGEEHQDHRGLRAAITGLIAEYLENQQTEN
;
A
#
# COMPACT_ATOMS: atom_id res chain seq x y z
N MET A 1 19.62 8.44 12.79
CA MET A 1 18.89 7.18 12.51
C MET A 1 17.40 7.42 12.31
N LYS A 2 16.65 7.92 13.31
CA LYS A 2 15.20 8.17 13.20
C LYS A 2 14.79 8.94 11.93
N THR A 3 15.42 10.08 11.65
CA THR A 3 15.14 10.89 10.44
C THR A 3 15.34 10.11 9.12
N LEU A 4 16.34 9.24 9.05
CA LEU A 4 16.59 8.39 7.89
C LEU A 4 15.46 7.35 7.73
N LEU A 5 15.04 6.73 8.83
CA LEU A 5 13.94 5.77 8.83
C LEU A 5 12.60 6.42 8.48
N ILE A 6 12.33 7.66 8.92
CA ILE A 6 11.15 8.43 8.48
C ILE A 6 11.16 8.56 6.95
N GLY A 7 12.27 8.98 6.36
CA GLY A 7 12.40 9.12 4.91
C GLY A 7 12.20 7.79 4.17
N LYS A 8 12.75 6.70 4.70
CA LYS A 8 12.58 5.36 4.12
C LYS A 8 11.14 4.85 4.21
N LEU A 9 10.48 5.01 5.36
CA LEU A 9 9.08 4.62 5.56
C LEU A 9 8.16 5.45 4.66
N HIS A 10 8.38 6.76 4.57
CA HIS A 10 7.64 7.63 3.65
C HIS A 10 7.79 7.15 2.20
N ASN A 11 9.02 6.88 1.74
CA ASN A 11 9.25 6.38 0.38
C ASN A 11 8.58 5.02 0.14
N TYR A 12 8.61 4.13 1.12
CA TYR A 12 7.88 2.86 1.05
C TYR A 12 6.37 3.08 0.89
N MET A 13 5.78 3.98 1.68
CA MET A 13 4.36 4.33 1.56
C MET A 13 4.03 4.98 0.22
N VAL A 14 4.89 5.85 -0.32
CA VAL A 14 4.70 6.44 -1.66
C VAL A 14 4.61 5.35 -2.73
N GLN A 15 5.41 4.29 -2.63
CA GLN A 15 5.46 3.23 -3.64
C GLN A 15 4.35 2.19 -3.47
N HIS A 16 4.07 1.82 -2.23
CA HIS A 16 3.21 0.68 -1.93
C HIS A 16 1.88 1.07 -1.31
N HIS A 17 1.75 2.20 -0.62
CA HIS A 17 0.55 2.56 0.14
C HIS A 17 0.13 4.00 -0.16
N THR A 18 0.08 4.35 -1.45
CA THR A 18 -0.24 5.72 -1.88
C THR A 18 -1.64 6.13 -1.44
N ASP A 19 -2.56 5.17 -1.39
CA ASP A 19 -3.91 5.30 -0.81
C ASP A 19 -3.86 5.76 0.66
N LEU A 20 -3.14 5.03 1.51
CA LEU A 20 -2.96 5.39 2.92
C LEU A 20 -2.22 6.73 3.09
N LEU A 21 -1.21 6.98 2.25
CA LEU A 21 -0.45 8.22 2.28
C LEU A 21 -1.36 9.43 2.03
N ILE A 22 -2.21 9.36 1.01
CA ILE A 22 -3.15 10.45 0.66
C ILE A 22 -4.16 10.66 1.78
N ALA A 23 -4.78 9.59 2.29
CA ALA A 23 -5.72 9.69 3.41
C ALA A 23 -5.08 10.38 4.64
N LEU A 24 -3.84 10.01 4.98
CA LEU A 24 -3.10 10.64 6.09
C LEU A 24 -2.73 12.11 5.83
N GLN A 25 -2.53 12.50 4.57
CA GLN A 25 -2.25 13.88 4.19
C GLN A 25 -3.50 14.76 4.26
N GLU A 26 -4.63 14.25 3.75
CA GLU A 26 -5.93 14.90 3.82
C GLU A 26 -6.34 15.16 5.27
N ASP A 27 -6.11 14.19 6.17
CA ASP A 27 -6.35 14.32 7.60
C ASP A 27 -5.31 15.19 8.34
N HIS A 28 -4.25 15.65 7.65
CA HIS A 28 -3.11 16.35 8.25
C HIS A 28 -2.38 15.54 9.35
N ARG A 29 -2.43 14.21 9.26
CA ARG A 29 -1.89 13.27 10.26
C ARG A 29 -0.60 12.57 9.84
N LEU A 30 -0.14 12.73 8.60
CA LEU A 30 1.04 12.04 8.07
C LEU A 30 2.28 12.16 8.97
N ASN A 31 2.65 13.38 9.36
CA ASN A 31 3.84 13.61 10.19
C ASN A 31 3.73 12.94 11.57
N HIS A 32 2.53 12.98 12.15
CA HIS A 32 2.26 12.33 13.42
C HIS A 32 2.35 10.81 13.28
N TYR A 33 1.70 10.24 12.25
CA TYR A 33 1.76 8.81 11.95
C TYR A 33 3.20 8.31 11.81
N LEU A 34 4.02 8.98 10.98
CA LEU A 34 5.42 8.60 10.77
C LEU A 34 6.23 8.69 12.06
N SER A 35 6.08 9.77 12.84
CA SER A 35 6.79 9.91 14.12
C SER A 35 6.42 8.80 15.08
N THR A 36 5.13 8.52 15.26
CA THR A 36 4.63 7.48 16.17
C THR A 36 5.14 6.10 15.77
N LYS A 37 5.14 5.78 14.47
CA LYS A 37 5.71 4.54 13.93
C LYS A 37 7.19 4.38 14.25
N ILE A 38 7.98 5.44 14.06
CA ILE A 38 9.41 5.40 14.39
C ILE A 38 9.62 5.30 15.90
N ASP A 39 8.81 5.98 16.68
CA ASP A 39 8.93 5.97 18.13
C ASP A 39 8.61 4.58 18.71
N SER A 40 7.67 3.83 18.12
CA SER A 40 7.34 2.47 18.56
C SER A 40 8.49 1.47 18.41
N ILE A 41 9.44 1.71 17.50
CA ILE A 41 10.63 0.86 17.31
C ILE A 41 11.89 1.40 18.00
N SER A 42 11.79 2.44 18.84
CA SER A 42 12.96 3.03 19.50
C SER A 42 13.76 2.00 20.31
N GLY A 43 13.06 1.10 20.99
CA GLY A 43 13.69 0.01 21.75
C GLY A 43 14.50 -0.95 20.86
N LEU A 44 13.97 -1.29 19.68
CA LEU A 44 14.67 -2.13 18.70
C LEU A 44 15.93 -1.44 18.17
N ILE A 45 15.87 -0.12 17.90
CA ILE A 45 17.05 0.65 17.47
C ILE A 45 18.14 0.60 18.54
N GLU A 46 17.78 0.83 19.80
CA GLU A 46 18.72 0.84 20.92
C GLU A 46 19.34 -0.54 21.16
N GLU A 47 18.55 -1.61 21.07
CA GLU A 47 19.01 -2.99 21.18
C GLU A 47 20.03 -3.33 20.09
N LEU A 48 19.71 -3.06 18.82
CA LEU A 48 20.58 -3.36 17.70
C LEU A 48 21.87 -2.53 17.71
N GLN A 49 21.81 -1.29 18.21
CA GLN A 49 23.00 -0.45 18.41
C GLN A 49 23.88 -1.00 19.53
N ARG A 50 23.30 -1.48 20.63
CA ARG A 50 24.02 -2.10 21.75
C ARG A 50 24.73 -3.37 21.32
N ASP A 51 24.11 -4.14 20.43
CA ASP A 51 24.69 -5.33 19.80
C ASP A 51 25.80 -5.02 18.78
N ASN A 52 26.15 -3.74 18.60
CA ASN A 52 27.16 -3.25 17.67
C ASN A 52 26.91 -3.72 16.22
N ARG A 53 25.64 -3.83 15.84
CA ARG A 53 25.25 -4.20 14.48
C ARG A 53 25.64 -3.10 13.50
N PRO A 54 26.06 -3.45 12.26
CA PRO A 54 26.31 -2.45 11.23
C PRO A 54 25.06 -1.62 10.93
N ALA A 55 25.22 -0.32 10.66
CA ALA A 55 24.10 0.60 10.43
C ALA A 55 23.11 0.11 9.36
N TYR A 56 23.61 -0.43 8.24
CA TYR A 56 22.76 -0.97 7.17
C TYR A 56 21.89 -2.16 7.62
N VAL A 57 22.37 -2.97 8.58
CA VAL A 57 21.61 -4.08 9.17
C VAL A 57 20.52 -3.54 10.08
N ILE A 58 20.85 -2.55 10.92
CA ILE A 58 19.87 -1.88 11.79
C ILE A 58 18.74 -1.28 10.93
N GLU A 59 19.10 -0.57 9.87
CA GLU A 59 18.14 0.03 8.97
C GLU A 59 17.21 -1.00 8.31
N ALA A 60 17.75 -2.12 7.84
CA ALA A 60 16.95 -3.17 7.21
C ALA A 60 15.97 -3.81 8.21
N LEU A 61 16.43 -4.16 9.41
CA LEU A 61 15.59 -4.76 10.45
C LEU A 61 14.51 -3.80 10.95
N CYS A 62 14.86 -2.53 11.16
CA CYS A 62 13.89 -1.52 11.55
C CYS A 62 12.85 -1.28 10.45
N LEU A 63 13.25 -1.24 9.18
CA LEU A 63 12.29 -1.07 8.08
C LEU A 63 11.34 -2.26 7.96
N GLU A 64 11.86 -3.48 8.10
CA GLU A 64 11.06 -4.71 8.13
C GLU A 64 9.98 -4.68 9.22
N GLU A 65 10.34 -4.20 10.42
CA GLU A 65 9.40 -4.05 11.54
C GLU A 65 8.37 -2.95 11.28
N LEU A 66 8.80 -1.80 10.73
CA LEU A 66 7.93 -0.66 10.47
C LEU A 66 6.83 -0.96 9.45
N THR A 67 7.13 -1.81 8.46
CA THR A 67 6.22 -2.16 7.37
C THR A 67 5.49 -3.48 7.58
N ARG A 68 5.71 -4.18 8.70
CA ARG A 68 5.09 -5.49 8.95
C ARG A 68 3.57 -5.45 8.90
N ASP A 69 2.94 -4.52 9.61
CA ASP A 69 1.49 -4.34 9.65
C ASP A 69 0.91 -3.64 8.41
N LEU A 70 1.77 -3.10 7.55
CA LEU A 70 1.37 -2.53 6.26
C LEU A 70 1.24 -3.62 5.19
N ARG A 71 1.80 -4.81 5.40
CA ARG A 71 1.77 -5.88 4.41
C ARG A 71 0.55 -6.80 4.58
N PRO A 72 -0.05 -7.28 3.49
CA PRO A 72 0.22 -6.93 2.10
C PRO A 72 -0.44 -5.59 1.72
N SER A 73 0.10 -4.94 0.68
CA SER A 73 -0.48 -3.71 0.17
C SER A 73 -1.66 -3.99 -0.76
N ARG A 74 -2.84 -3.47 -0.39
CA ARG A 74 -4.01 -3.41 -1.29
C ARG A 74 -3.70 -2.61 -2.55
N PHE A 75 -2.97 -1.51 -2.43
CA PHE A 75 -2.64 -0.64 -3.55
C PHE A 75 -1.68 -1.30 -4.55
N SER A 76 -0.61 -1.94 -4.08
CA SER A 76 0.29 -2.69 -4.97
C SER A 76 -0.42 -3.89 -5.58
N TRP A 77 -1.18 -4.65 -4.78
CA TRP A 77 -1.92 -5.82 -5.26
C TRP A 77 -2.97 -5.43 -6.31
N MET A 78 -3.72 -4.35 -6.09
CA MET A 78 -4.72 -3.85 -7.04
C MET A 78 -4.05 -3.38 -8.34
N ARG A 79 -2.90 -2.70 -8.24
CA ARG A 79 -2.13 -2.30 -9.42
C ARG A 79 -1.67 -3.51 -10.24
N GLU A 80 -1.07 -4.50 -9.58
CA GLU A 80 -0.62 -5.74 -10.23
C GLU A 80 -1.80 -6.46 -10.90
N LEU A 81 -2.93 -6.59 -10.20
CA LEU A 81 -4.13 -7.20 -10.76
C LEU A 81 -4.64 -6.45 -11.99
N LEU A 82 -4.68 -5.12 -11.95
CA LEU A 82 -5.12 -4.29 -13.07
C LEU A 82 -4.17 -4.39 -14.27
N GLU A 83 -2.86 -4.45 -14.02
CA GLU A 83 -1.84 -4.65 -15.05
C GLU A 83 -1.94 -6.04 -15.71
N GLU A 84 -2.26 -7.08 -14.94
CA GLU A 84 -2.39 -8.45 -15.42
C GLU A 84 -3.71 -8.70 -16.18
N GLU A 85 -4.85 -8.31 -15.59
CA GLU A 85 -6.18 -8.66 -16.11
C GLU A 85 -6.75 -7.60 -17.06
N PHE A 86 -6.36 -6.33 -16.91
CA PHE A 86 -6.88 -5.21 -17.70
C PHE A 86 -5.75 -4.31 -18.25
N PRO A 87 -4.77 -4.88 -18.98
CA PRO A 87 -3.56 -4.15 -19.39
C PRO A 87 -3.86 -2.93 -20.28
N GLU A 88 -4.89 -2.99 -21.12
CA GLU A 88 -5.28 -1.87 -21.99
C GLU A 88 -5.84 -0.69 -21.19
N ASP A 89 -6.75 -0.96 -20.24
CA ASP A 89 -7.28 0.07 -19.35
C ASP A 89 -6.21 0.61 -18.41
N CYS A 90 -5.36 -0.25 -17.85
CA CYS A 90 -4.23 0.19 -17.03
C CYS A 90 -3.33 1.17 -17.80
N GLN A 91 -2.96 0.84 -19.04
CA GLN A 91 -2.18 1.73 -19.90
C GLN A 91 -2.93 3.02 -20.23
N ARG A 92 -4.23 2.95 -20.51
CA ARG A 92 -5.08 4.12 -20.79
C ARG A 92 -5.08 5.08 -19.60
N LEU A 93 -5.38 4.57 -18.40
CA LEU A 93 -5.41 5.33 -17.14
C LEU A 93 -4.03 5.92 -16.79
N ASN A 94 -2.96 5.18 -17.09
CA ASN A 94 -1.60 5.66 -16.87
C ASN A 94 -1.26 6.83 -17.82
N ARG A 95 -1.61 6.71 -19.11
CA ARG A 95 -1.35 7.77 -20.11
C ARG A 95 -2.17 9.03 -19.85
N SER A 96 -3.37 8.91 -19.28
CA SER A 96 -4.17 10.06 -18.86
C SER A 96 -3.75 10.64 -17.50
N GLY A 97 -2.83 10.00 -16.79
CA GLY A 97 -2.30 10.48 -15.51
C GLY A 97 -3.24 10.28 -14.31
N ILE A 98 -4.31 9.50 -14.46
CA ILE A 98 -5.31 9.28 -13.41
C ILE A 98 -5.23 7.89 -12.76
N LEU A 99 -4.31 7.02 -13.20
CA LEU A 99 -4.17 5.65 -12.67
C LEU A 99 -4.15 5.57 -11.14
N THR A 100 -3.40 6.45 -10.48
CA THR A 100 -3.31 6.45 -9.01
C THR A 100 -4.65 6.77 -8.37
N TYR A 101 -5.39 7.74 -8.92
CA TYR A 101 -6.71 8.13 -8.41
C TYR A 101 -7.74 7.01 -8.63
N GLU A 102 -7.76 6.41 -9.82
CA GLU A 102 -8.67 5.30 -10.11
C GLU A 102 -8.36 4.06 -9.26
N LEU A 103 -7.08 3.77 -8.99
CA LEU A 103 -6.71 2.69 -8.06
C LEU A 103 -7.28 2.94 -6.65
N ILE A 104 -7.22 4.18 -6.15
CA ILE A 104 -7.79 4.52 -4.83
C ILE A 104 -9.31 4.32 -4.82
N ASN A 105 -10.00 4.77 -5.88
CA ASN A 105 -11.44 4.56 -6.03
C ASN A 105 -11.81 3.08 -6.09
N LEU A 106 -11.07 2.28 -6.87
CA LEU A 106 -11.25 0.84 -6.98
C LEU A 106 -11.01 0.13 -5.65
N ILE A 107 -9.98 0.53 -4.89
CA ILE A 107 -9.72 -0.02 -3.54
C ILE A 107 -10.91 0.29 -2.63
N GLY A 108 -11.40 1.54 -2.62
CA GLY A 108 -12.56 1.92 -1.83
C GLY A 108 -13.83 1.17 -2.22
N ALA A 109 -14.06 0.95 -3.52
CA ALA A 109 -15.19 0.16 -4.02
C ALA A 109 -15.07 -1.34 -3.65
N CYS A 110 -13.84 -1.85 -3.56
CA CYS A 110 -13.55 -3.24 -3.18
C CYS A 110 -13.49 -3.47 -1.66
N GLU A 111 -13.59 -2.43 -0.81
CA GLU A 111 -13.43 -2.55 0.64
C GLU A 111 -14.31 -3.67 1.25
N PRO A 112 -15.61 -3.78 0.92
CA PRO A 112 -16.44 -4.86 1.46
C PRO A 112 -15.95 -6.26 1.07
N ILE A 113 -15.35 -6.42 -0.11
CA ILE A 113 -14.78 -7.69 -0.57
C ILE A 113 -13.51 -7.99 0.23
N PHE A 114 -12.62 -7.00 0.40
CA PHE A 114 -11.42 -7.16 1.21
C PHE A 114 -11.73 -7.54 2.66
N GLU A 115 -12.79 -6.96 3.26
CA GLU A 115 -13.25 -7.30 4.60
C GLU A 115 -13.81 -8.72 4.68
N ILE A 116 -14.67 -9.13 3.74
CA ILE A 116 -15.28 -10.48 3.72
C ILE A 116 -14.22 -11.58 3.59
N PHE A 117 -13.21 -11.37 2.75
CA PHE A 117 -12.14 -12.35 2.52
C PHE A 117 -10.97 -12.23 3.50
N GLY A 118 -10.96 -11.21 4.36
CA GLY A 118 -9.88 -10.99 5.33
C GLY A 118 -8.53 -10.77 4.66
N PHE A 119 -8.44 -9.80 3.74
CA PHE A 119 -7.22 -9.51 2.98
C PHE A 119 -6.00 -9.37 3.88
N GLY A 120 -4.99 -10.20 3.65
CA GLY A 120 -3.80 -10.37 4.47
C GLY A 120 -2.80 -11.31 3.80
N GLU A 121 -1.61 -11.47 4.35
CA GLU A 121 -0.52 -12.23 3.70
C GLU A 121 -0.93 -13.68 3.36
N GLU A 122 -1.78 -14.29 4.19
CA GLU A 122 -2.28 -15.65 4.01
C GLU A 122 -3.41 -15.77 2.98
N HIS A 123 -4.16 -14.68 2.72
CA HIS A 123 -5.41 -14.71 1.96
C HIS A 123 -5.36 -13.92 0.64
N GLN A 124 -4.28 -13.19 0.37
CA GLN A 124 -4.11 -12.41 -0.87
C GLN A 124 -4.18 -13.27 -2.15
N ASP A 125 -3.78 -14.55 -2.06
CA ASP A 125 -3.80 -15.51 -3.18
C ASP A 125 -5.11 -16.32 -3.26
N HIS A 126 -6.11 -15.98 -2.44
CA HIS A 126 -7.38 -16.68 -2.45
C HIS A 126 -8.08 -16.47 -3.79
N ARG A 127 -8.27 -17.55 -4.56
CA ARG A 127 -8.87 -17.48 -5.91
C ARG A 127 -10.23 -16.77 -5.95
N GLY A 128 -11.02 -16.94 -4.89
CA GLY A 128 -12.32 -16.27 -4.76
C GLY A 128 -12.22 -14.75 -4.58
N LEU A 129 -11.18 -14.27 -3.89
CA LEU A 129 -10.93 -12.84 -3.74
C LEU A 129 -10.58 -12.23 -5.09
N ARG A 130 -9.60 -12.82 -5.80
CA ARG A 130 -9.17 -12.34 -7.11
C ARG A 130 -10.34 -12.30 -8.09
N ALA A 131 -11.11 -13.37 -8.19
CA ALA A 131 -12.26 -13.42 -9.09
C ALA A 131 -13.34 -12.37 -8.75
N ALA A 132 -13.65 -12.17 -7.47
CA ALA A 132 -14.64 -11.19 -7.05
C ALA A 132 -14.19 -9.75 -7.38
N ILE A 133 -12.92 -9.42 -7.12
CA ILE A 133 -12.37 -8.10 -7.43
C ILE A 133 -12.26 -7.89 -8.93
N THR A 134 -11.79 -8.86 -9.70
CA THR A 134 -11.75 -8.78 -11.17
C THR A 134 -13.14 -8.49 -11.74
N GLY A 135 -14.19 -9.14 -11.22
CA GLY A 135 -15.57 -8.87 -11.63
C GLY A 135 -16.02 -7.42 -11.36
N LEU A 136 -15.71 -6.90 -10.17
CA LEU A 136 -16.03 -5.51 -9.81
C LEU A 136 -15.26 -4.50 -10.66
N ILE A 137 -13.97 -4.74 -10.92
CA ILE A 137 -13.16 -3.88 -11.79
C ILE A 137 -13.76 -3.83 -13.20
N ALA A 138 -14.18 -4.98 -13.76
CA ALA A 138 -14.80 -5.03 -15.08
C ALA A 138 -16.05 -4.15 -15.15
N GLU A 139 -16.96 -4.28 -14.17
CA GLU A 139 -18.17 -3.46 -14.07
C GLU A 139 -17.83 -1.97 -13.92
N TYR A 140 -16.84 -1.64 -13.09
CA TYR A 140 -16.37 -0.26 -12.90
C TYR A 140 -15.86 0.37 -14.20
N LEU A 141 -15.02 -0.36 -14.95
CA LEU A 141 -14.43 0.12 -16.21
C LEU A 141 -15.48 0.25 -17.32
N GLU A 142 -16.42 -0.69 -17.43
CA GLU A 142 -17.53 -0.63 -18.40
C GLU A 142 -18.41 0.61 -18.18
N ASN A 143 -18.72 0.94 -16.92
CA ASN A 143 -19.52 2.12 -16.59
C ASN A 143 -18.81 3.42 -17.01
N GLN A 144 -17.49 3.52 -16.84
CA GLN A 144 -16.74 4.70 -17.28
C GLN A 144 -16.66 4.89 -18.81
N GLN A 145 -16.79 3.82 -19.57
CA GLN A 145 -16.83 3.89 -21.04
C GLN A 145 -18.21 4.35 -21.56
N THR A 146 -19.27 4.14 -20.77
CA THR A 146 -20.65 4.46 -21.17
C THR A 146 -21.02 5.93 -20.90
N GLU A 147 -20.29 6.60 -20.01
CA GLU A 147 -20.52 8.01 -19.64
C GLU A 147 -19.73 9.01 -20.51
N ASN A 148 -18.92 8.55 -21.47
CA ASN A 148 -18.18 9.37 -22.44
C ASN A 148 -18.73 9.24 -23.86
#